data_AF-A0A353S7S3-F1
#
_entry.id   AF-A0A353S7S3-F1
#
_cell.length_a   1.000
_cell.length_b   1.000
_cell.length_c   1.000
_cell.angle_alpha   90.00
_cell.angle_beta   90.00
_cell.angle_gamma   90.00
#
_symmetry.space_group_name_H-M   'P 1'
#
loop_
_entity.id
_entity.type
_entity.pdbx_description
1 polymer ?
#
loop_
_entity_poly.entity_id
_entity_poly.type
_entity_poly.pdbx_seq_one_letter_code
_entity_poly.pdbx_strand_id
1 'polypeptide(L)'
;MLLCVTGPMAAGKNAAAEILAQRHQFAVVDADELAHDAAEQAKAQIVQEFGAMAAQRGIRLLREDGSLDRRAVGALIFSDPELVRRQEAIVYPQINRMFDEFITAHSGQDIAIN
;
A
#
# COMPACT_ATOMS: atom_id res chain seq x y z
N MET A 1 12.24 3.29 18.52
CA MET A 1 12.97 2.38 17.61
C MET A 1 12.06 2.02 16.44
N LEU A 2 12.60 1.81 15.24
CA LEU A 2 11.87 1.29 14.08
C LEU A 2 12.33 -0.14 13.81
N LEU A 3 11.39 -1.09 13.75
CA LEU A 3 11.66 -2.49 13.48
C LEU A 3 10.86 -2.96 12.26
N CYS A 4 11.54 -3.46 11.23
CA CYS A 4 10.87 -4.04 10.07
C CYS A 4 10.77 -5.56 10.24
N VAL A 5 9.56 -6.08 10.27
CA VAL A 5 9.27 -7.52 10.35
C VAL A 5 9.13 -8.04 8.92
N THR A 6 10.06 -8.87 8.48
CA THR A 6 10.06 -9.42 7.11
C THR A 6 10.32 -10.92 7.12
N GLY A 7 9.99 -11.58 6.01
CA GLY A 7 10.01 -13.03 5.88
C GLY A 7 9.07 -13.51 4.77
N PRO A 8 9.18 -14.78 4.35
CA PRO A 8 8.34 -15.36 3.31
C PRO A 8 6.85 -15.38 3.70
N MET A 9 5.99 -15.69 2.72
CA MET A 9 4.58 -15.95 2.97
C MET A 9 4.42 -17.05 4.02
N ALA A 10 3.46 -16.90 4.93
CA ALA A 10 3.18 -17.82 6.04
C ALA A 10 4.33 -18.00 7.07
N ALA A 11 5.32 -17.12 7.11
CA ALA A 11 6.40 -17.14 8.12
C ALA A 11 5.96 -16.70 9.53
N GLY A 12 4.70 -16.29 9.72
CA GLY A 12 4.19 -15.83 11.01
C GLY A 12 4.48 -14.36 11.34
N LYS A 13 4.73 -13.49 10.33
CA LYS A 13 5.01 -12.05 10.53
C LYS A 13 3.90 -11.34 11.32
N ASN A 14 2.64 -11.57 10.94
CA ASN A 14 1.49 -11.00 11.64
C ASN A 14 1.45 -11.42 13.13
N ALA A 15 1.77 -12.70 13.43
CA ALA A 15 1.83 -13.17 14.81
C ALA A 15 2.99 -12.52 15.59
N ALA A 16 4.15 -12.30 14.95
CA ALA A 16 5.25 -11.57 15.56
C ALA A 16 4.89 -10.10 15.82
N ALA A 17 4.23 -9.44 14.87
CA ALA A 17 3.75 -8.07 15.02
C ALA A 17 2.71 -7.95 16.15
N GLU A 18 1.77 -8.88 16.27
CA GLU A 18 0.80 -8.95 17.37
C GLU A 18 1.50 -9.10 18.74
N ILE A 19 2.52 -9.95 18.83
CA ILE A 19 3.31 -10.11 20.07
C ILE A 19 4.02 -8.80 20.44
N LEU A 20 4.62 -8.12 19.46
CA LEU A 20 5.27 -6.81 19.68
C LEU A 20 4.26 -5.77 20.17
N ALA A 21 3.07 -5.72 19.57
CA ALA A 21 1.99 -4.82 20.00
C ALA A 21 1.55 -5.11 21.44
N GLN A 22 1.19 -6.36 21.73
CA GLN A 22 0.54 -6.73 22.99
C GLN A 22 1.50 -6.81 24.17
N ARG A 23 2.72 -7.33 23.97
CA ARG A 23 3.67 -7.59 25.06
C ARG A 23 4.70 -6.49 25.24
N HIS A 24 5.04 -5.80 24.16
CA HIS A 24 6.09 -4.79 24.15
C HIS A 24 5.58 -3.39 23.83
N GLN A 25 4.26 -3.22 23.66
CA GLN A 25 3.61 -1.94 23.41
C GLN A 25 4.19 -1.26 22.16
N PHE A 26 4.46 -2.02 21.10
CA PHE A 26 4.82 -1.42 19.81
C PHE A 26 3.58 -0.87 19.12
N ALA A 27 3.73 0.27 18.47
CA ALA A 27 2.78 0.70 17.45
C ALA A 27 3.08 -0.10 16.18
N VAL A 28 2.08 -0.83 15.67
CA VAL A 28 2.24 -1.67 14.48
C VAL A 28 1.55 -1.00 13.30
N VAL A 29 2.25 -0.95 12.18
CA VAL A 29 1.69 -0.59 10.88
C VAL A 29 1.94 -1.73 9.90
N ASP A 30 0.90 -2.14 9.18
CA ASP A 30 1.01 -3.13 8.11
C ASP A 30 1.31 -2.41 6.80
N ALA A 31 2.43 -2.76 6.16
CA ALA A 31 2.88 -2.11 4.95
C ALA A 31 1.97 -2.43 3.74
N ASP A 32 1.39 -3.63 3.69
CA ASP A 32 0.48 -4.03 2.61
C ASP A 32 -0.85 -3.27 2.74
N GLU A 33 -1.38 -3.13 3.95
CA GLU A 33 -2.58 -2.33 4.22
C GLU A 33 -2.33 -0.84 3.95
N LEU A 34 -1.20 -0.29 4.39
CA LEU A 34 -0.85 1.11 4.13
C LEU A 34 -0.66 1.37 2.63
N ALA A 35 -0.02 0.46 1.89
CA ALA A 35 0.13 0.58 0.43
C ALA A 35 -1.22 0.52 -0.30
N HIS A 36 -2.15 -0.30 0.20
CA HIS A 36 -3.51 -0.37 -0.30
C HIS A 36 -4.27 0.94 -0.11
N ASP A 37 -4.19 1.54 1.07
CA ASP A 37 -4.82 2.82 1.38
C ASP A 37 -4.17 3.97 0.61
N ALA A 38 -2.84 3.97 0.47
CA ALA A 38 -2.11 4.93 -0.34
C ALA A 38 -2.54 4.89 -1.81
N ALA A 39 -2.76 3.69 -2.37
CA ALA A 39 -3.27 3.54 -3.72
C ALA A 39 -4.71 4.08 -3.87
N GLU A 40 -5.56 3.87 -2.86
CA GLU A 40 -6.92 4.43 -2.85
C GLU A 40 -6.90 5.97 -2.76
N GLN A 41 -6.01 6.56 -1.95
CA GLN A 41 -5.82 8.01 -1.90
C GLN A 41 -5.29 8.58 -3.22
N ALA A 42 -4.43 7.83 -3.90
CA ALA A 42 -3.90 8.19 -5.22
C ALA A 42 -4.84 7.84 -6.39
N LYS A 43 -6.03 7.28 -6.13
CA LYS A 43 -6.98 6.79 -7.14
C LYS A 43 -7.22 7.75 -8.29
N ALA A 44 -7.42 9.03 -8.00
CA ALA A 44 -7.68 10.03 -9.05
C ALA A 44 -6.51 10.14 -10.05
N GLN A 45 -5.28 10.12 -9.55
CA GLN A 45 -4.05 10.17 -10.36
C GLN A 45 -3.86 8.86 -11.14
N ILE A 46 -4.13 7.71 -10.51
CA ILE A 46 -4.10 6.40 -11.17
C ILE A 46 -5.12 6.35 -12.31
N VAL A 47 -6.35 6.79 -12.09
CA VAL A 47 -7.38 6.84 -13.14
C VAL A 47 -7.00 7.80 -14.26
N GLN A 48 -6.37 8.94 -13.93
CA GLN A 48 -5.88 9.89 -14.94
C GLN A 48 -4.76 9.28 -15.80
N GLU A 49 -3.77 8.63 -15.18
CA GLU A 49 -2.62 8.05 -15.89
C GLU A 49 -3.03 6.84 -16.74
N PHE A 50 -3.83 5.94 -16.18
CA PHE A 50 -4.12 4.64 -16.79
C PHE A 50 -5.49 4.54 -17.46
N GLY A 51 -6.38 5.52 -17.28
CA GLY A 51 -7.78 5.44 -17.71
C GLY A 51 -7.96 5.25 -19.21
N ALA A 52 -7.18 5.95 -20.04
CA ALA A 52 -7.24 5.81 -21.50
C ALA A 52 -6.82 4.39 -21.95
N MET A 53 -5.74 3.87 -21.36
CA MET A 53 -5.26 2.52 -21.66
C MET A 53 -6.22 1.44 -21.16
N ALA A 54 -6.78 1.63 -19.97
CA ALA A 54 -7.79 0.75 -19.40
C ALA A 54 -9.04 0.69 -20.29
N ALA A 55 -9.52 1.85 -20.78
CA ALA A 55 -10.65 1.91 -21.70
C ALA A 55 -10.39 1.18 -23.02
N GLN A 56 -9.20 1.32 -23.61
CA GLN A 56 -8.81 0.59 -24.82
C GLN A 56 -8.78 -0.93 -24.61
N ARG A 57 -8.44 -1.39 -23.40
CA ARG A 57 -8.42 -2.81 -23.02
C ARG A 57 -9.73 -3.32 -22.44
N GLY A 58 -10.77 -2.48 -22.35
CA GLY A 58 -12.06 -2.85 -21.75
C GLY A 58 -12.01 -3.11 -20.24
N ILE A 59 -11.01 -2.56 -19.55
CA ILE A 59 -10.80 -2.74 -18.10
C ILE A 59 -11.42 -1.55 -17.35
N ARG A 60 -12.22 -1.82 -16.33
CA ARG A 60 -12.70 -0.80 -15.38
C ARG A 60 -11.74 -0.69 -14.21
N LEU A 61 -11.14 0.49 -14.02
CA LEU A 61 -10.24 0.77 -12.91
C LEU A 61 -10.96 1.03 -11.58
N LEU A 62 -12.25 1.35 -11.65
CA LEU A 62 -13.09 1.63 -10.49
C LEU A 62 -14.18 0.57 -10.37
N ARG A 63 -14.49 0.20 -9.13
CA ARG A 63 -15.68 -0.57 -8.78
C ARG A 63 -16.94 0.30 -8.89
N GLU A 64 -18.10 -0.34 -8.78
CA GLU A 64 -19.40 0.34 -8.83
C GLU A 64 -19.60 1.36 -7.70
N ASP A 65 -18.97 1.13 -6.54
CA ASP A 65 -18.95 2.04 -5.40
C ASP A 65 -17.94 3.21 -5.54
N GLY A 66 -17.20 3.25 -6.65
CA GLY A 66 -16.18 4.26 -6.91
C GLY A 66 -14.83 4.01 -6.24
N SER A 67 -14.64 2.89 -5.52
CA SER A 67 -13.33 2.47 -5.00
C SER A 67 -12.41 1.96 -6.12
N LEU A 68 -11.10 2.01 -5.91
CA LEU A 68 -10.13 1.51 -6.88
C LEU A 68 -10.19 -0.03 -6.94
N ASP A 69 -10.37 -0.57 -8.15
CA ASP A 69 -10.21 -2.01 -8.38
C ASP A 69 -8.73 -2.33 -8.59
N ARG A 70 -8.04 -2.58 -7.47
CA ARG A 70 -6.62 -2.95 -7.45
C ARG A 70 -6.29 -4.18 -8.31
N ARG A 71 -7.23 -5.13 -8.45
CA ARG A 71 -7.01 -6.31 -9.32
C ARG A 71 -7.03 -5.91 -10.78
N ALA A 72 -7.95 -5.03 -11.16
CA ALA A 72 -8.03 -4.49 -12.52
C ALA A 72 -6.81 -3.63 -12.87
N VAL A 73 -6.38 -2.76 -11.95
CA VAL A 73 -5.14 -1.98 -12.09
C VAL A 73 -3.93 -2.93 -12.24
N GLY A 74 -3.81 -3.93 -11.38
CA GLY A 74 -2.74 -4.94 -11.46
C GLY A 74 -2.73 -5.68 -12.79
N ALA A 75 -3.89 -6.15 -13.27
CA ALA A 75 -4.02 -6.83 -14.55
C ALA A 75 -3.59 -5.94 -15.74
N LEU A 76 -3.77 -4.62 -15.62
CA LEU A 76 -3.30 -3.66 -16.62
C LEU A 76 -1.78 -3.50 -16.57
N ILE A 77 -1.21 -3.23 -15.40
CA ILE A 77 0.18 -2.78 -15.26
C ILE A 77 1.19 -3.93 -15.17
N PHE A 78 0.86 -5.09 -14.59
CA PHE A 78 1.84 -6.17 -14.38
C PHE A 78 2.33 -6.82 -15.67
N SER A 79 1.65 -6.56 -16.79
CA SER A 79 2.10 -6.97 -18.12
C SER A 79 3.34 -6.19 -18.61
N ASP A 80 3.64 -5.03 -18.02
CA ASP A 80 4.71 -4.14 -18.48
C ASP A 80 5.43 -3.48 -17.28
N PRO A 81 6.72 -3.78 -17.07
CA PRO A 81 7.52 -3.18 -15.99
C PRO A 81 7.57 -1.65 -16.02
N GLU A 82 7.38 -1.00 -17.17
CA GLU A 82 7.30 0.45 -17.25
C GLU A 82 6.02 0.99 -16.60
N LEU A 83 4.89 0.31 -16.82
CA LEU A 83 3.60 0.70 -16.22
C LEU A 83 3.61 0.51 -14.71
N VAL A 84 4.28 -0.55 -14.23
CA VAL A 84 4.53 -0.73 -12.79
C VAL A 84 5.28 0.47 -12.22
N ARG A 85 6.40 0.87 -12.84
CA ARG A 85 7.18 2.04 -12.38
C ARG A 85 6.37 3.34 -12.37
N ARG A 86 5.50 3.55 -13.36
CA ARG A 86 4.61 4.74 -13.40
C ARG A 86 3.59 4.71 -12.25
N GLN A 87 3.03 3.54 -11.97
CA GLN A 87 2.09 3.38 -10.86
C GLN A 87 2.80 3.56 -9.50
N GLU A 88 4.00 3.01 -9.34
CA GLU A 88 4.83 3.20 -8.14
C GLU A 88 5.16 4.69 -7.93
N ALA A 89 5.50 5.42 -9.00
CA ALA A 89 5.79 6.86 -8.91
C ALA A 89 4.59 7.70 -8.43
N ILE A 90 3.36 7.23 -8.67
CA ILE A 90 2.12 7.85 -8.19
C ILE A 90 1.85 7.47 -6.73
N VAL A 91 2.07 6.21 -6.36
CA VAL A 91 1.66 5.66 -5.06
C VAL A 91 2.71 5.89 -3.97
N TYR A 92 4.01 5.82 -4.29
CA TYR A 92 5.09 5.96 -3.30
C TYR A 92 5.09 7.30 -2.55
N PRO A 93 4.79 8.45 -3.17
CA PRO A 93 4.62 9.69 -2.42
C PRO A 93 3.54 9.60 -1.33
N GLN A 94 2.43 8.91 -1.59
CA GLN A 94 1.36 8.71 -0.60
C GLN A 94 1.78 7.72 0.49
N ILE A 95 2.48 6.63 0.12
CA ILE A 95 3.04 5.68 1.07
C ILE A 95 3.99 6.40 2.05
N ASN A 96 4.92 7.19 1.53
CA ASN A 96 5.88 7.93 2.36
C ASN A 96 5.16 8.91 3.30
N ARG A 97 4.21 9.68 2.78
CA ARG A 97 3.39 10.59 3.58
C ARG A 97 2.67 9.85 4.72
N MET A 98 2.04 8.72 4.42
CA MET A 98 1.29 7.94 5.42
C MET A 98 2.22 7.32 6.47
N PHE A 99 3.40 6.84 6.09
CA PHE A 99 4.41 6.39 7.04
C PHE A 99 4.91 7.53 7.93
N ASP A 100 5.20 8.70 7.35
CA ASP A 100 5.63 9.87 8.13
C ASP A 100 4.56 10.32 9.12
N GLU A 101 3.28 10.33 8.70
CA GLU A 101 2.14 10.60 9.58
C GLU A 101 2.04 9.57 10.72
N PHE A 102 2.15 8.29 10.40
CA PHE A 102 2.11 7.22 11.40
C PHE A 102 3.27 7.34 12.40
N ILE A 103 4.49 7.56 11.92
CA ILE A 103 5.68 7.71 12.77
C ILE A 103 5.56 8.93 13.67
N THR A 104 5.09 10.06 13.11
CA THR A 104 4.90 11.30 13.87
C THR A 104 3.83 11.14 14.95
N ALA A 105 2.71 10.48 14.64
CA ALA A 105 1.64 10.22 15.60
C ALA A 105 2.08 9.34 16.78
N HIS A 106 3.15 8.55 16.61
CA HIS A 106 3.71 7.66 17.62
C HIS A 106 5.12 8.08 18.08
N SER A 107 5.43 9.39 18.00
CA SER A 107 6.72 9.95 18.42
C SER A 107 6.94 9.77 19.92
N GLY A 108 7.54 8.65 20.32
CA GLY A 108 7.70 8.27 21.73
C GLY A 108 7.43 6.79 22.01
N GLN A 109 6.93 6.06 21.01
CA GLN A 109 6.70 4.62 21.07
C GLN A 109 7.64 3.89 20.10
N ASP A 110 7.96 2.63 20.40
CA ASP A 110 8.60 1.77 19.42
C ASP A 110 7.61 1.38 18.32
N ILE A 111 8.06 1.33 17.07
CA ILE A 111 7.23 1.08 15.90
C ILE A 111 7.71 -0.20 15.22
N ALA A 112 6.75 -1.07 14.88
CA ALA A 112 6.98 -2.22 14.02
C ALA A 112 6.24 -2.05 12.69
N ILE A 113 6.95 -2.26 11.60
CA ILE A 113 6.40 -2.28 10.25
C ILE A 113 6.31 -3.75 9.84
N ASN A 114 5.08 -4.24 9.63
CA ASN A 114 4.78 -5.62 9.20
C ASN A 114 4.67 -5.72 7.68
#